data_AF-A0AAV5HSS5-F1
#
_entry.id   AF-A0AAV5HSS5-F1
#
_cell.length_a   1.000
_cell.length_b   1.000
_cell.length_c   1.000
_cell.angle_alpha   90.00
_cell.angle_beta   90.00
_cell.angle_gamma   90.00
#
_symmetry.space_group_name_H-M   'P 1'
#
loop_
_entity.id
_entity.type
_entity.pdbx_description
1 polymer ?
#
loop_
_entity_poly.entity_id
_entity_poly.type
_entity_poly.pdbx_seq_one_letter_code
_entity_poly.pdbx_strand_id
1 'polypeptide(L)'
;MTNGIDTEKFYTEVQEIILARYNKSFDWSLKATMMGKKAIESARIFVEETGISDSLSAEDFLVQREEMLQKLFPSSELMPGIQDFT
;
A
#
# COMPACT_ATOMS: atom_id res chain seq x y z
N MET A 1 -17.66 11.06 16.20
CA MET A 1 -16.92 9.79 16.33
C MET A 1 -16.54 9.38 14.93
N THR A 2 -15.47 9.95 14.41
CA THR A 2 -15.13 9.84 12.99
C THR A 2 -13.84 9.02 12.88
N ASN A 3 -13.98 7.87 12.25
CA ASN A 3 -13.10 7.46 11.15
C ASN A 3 -11.76 6.79 11.49
N GLY A 4 -11.79 5.74 12.32
CA GLY A 4 -10.71 4.72 12.33
C GLY A 4 -10.76 3.73 11.13
N ILE A 5 -11.75 3.88 10.23
CA ILE A 5 -12.03 2.92 9.13
C ILE A 5 -11.38 3.37 7.81
N ASP A 6 -11.13 4.67 7.64
CA ASP A 6 -10.68 5.23 6.37
C ASP A 6 -9.24 4.85 6.05
N THR A 7 -8.38 4.78 7.06
CA THR A 7 -6.98 4.39 6.88
C THR A 7 -6.85 2.98 6.32
N GLU A 8 -7.63 2.03 6.84
CA GLU A 8 -7.61 0.64 6.39
C GLU A 8 -8.13 0.48 4.95
N LYS A 9 -9.14 1.28 4.57
CA LYS A 9 -9.65 1.32 3.19
C LYS A 9 -8.58 1.80 2.21
N PHE A 10 -7.84 2.86 2.54
CA PHE A 10 -6.75 3.34 1.68
C PHE A 10 -5.64 2.30 1.52
N TYR A 11 -5.30 1.55 2.56
CA TYR A 11 -4.32 0.45 2.44
C TYR A 11 -4.78 -0.60 1.43
N THR A 12 -6.05 -0.99 1.45
CA THR A 12 -6.60 -1.95 0.48
C THR A 12 -6.65 -1.36 -0.93
N GLU A 13 -7.15 -0.13 -1.08
CA GLU A 13 -7.26 0.54 -2.37
C GLU A 13 -5.90 0.73 -3.07
N VAL A 14 -4.88 1.16 -2.33
CA VAL A 14 -3.52 1.32 -2.88
C VAL A 14 -2.94 -0.01 -3.35
N GLN A 15 -3.17 -1.09 -2.59
CA GLN A 15 -2.70 -2.42 -2.97
C GLN A 15 -3.41 -2.94 -4.23
N GLU A 16 -4.71 -2.70 -4.34
CA GLU A 16 -5.49 -3.01 -5.54
C GLU A 16 -4.99 -2.23 -6.76
N ILE A 17 -4.73 -0.93 -6.62
CA ILE A 17 -4.20 -0.08 -7.70
C ILE A 17 -2.83 -0.60 -8.16
N ILE A 18 -1.94 -0.99 -7.24
CA ILE A 18 -0.64 -1.57 -7.60
C ILE A 18 -0.85 -2.86 -8.40
N LEU A 19 -1.67 -3.78 -7.90
CA LEU A 19 -1.88 -5.08 -8.55
C LEU A 19 -2.58 -4.98 -9.89
N ALA A 20 -3.51 -4.05 -10.04
CA ALA A 20 -4.21 -3.79 -11.29
C ALA A 20 -3.23 -3.46 -12.43
N ARG A 21 -2.11 -2.77 -12.15
CA ARG A 21 -1.06 -2.48 -13.15
C ARG A 21 -0.37 -3.74 -13.67
N TYR A 22 -0.34 -4.79 -12.87
CA TYR A 22 0.23 -6.10 -13.22
C TYR A 22 -0.82 -7.11 -13.68
N ASN A 23 -2.06 -6.64 -13.91
CA ASN A 23 -3.20 -7.50 -14.25
C ASN A 23 -3.46 -8.59 -13.19
N LYS A 24 -3.20 -8.24 -11.92
CA LYS A 24 -3.44 -9.06 -10.73
C LYS A 24 -4.56 -8.45 -9.89
N SER A 25 -5.18 -9.26 -9.04
CA SER A 25 -6.22 -8.83 -8.11
C SER A 25 -5.76 -9.01 -6.68
N PHE A 26 -6.14 -8.09 -5.80
CA PHE A 26 -5.90 -8.24 -4.37
C PHE A 26 -6.92 -9.19 -3.76
N ASP A 27 -6.46 -10.23 -3.07
CA ASP A 27 -7.34 -11.20 -2.39
C ASP A 27 -7.34 -11.00 -0.88
N TRP A 28 -8.47 -11.28 -0.23
CA TRP A 28 -8.57 -11.24 1.23
C TRP A 28 -7.62 -12.21 1.93
N SER A 29 -7.37 -13.37 1.33
CA SER A 29 -6.42 -14.38 1.84
C SER A 29 -5.01 -13.82 1.89
N LEU A 30 -4.62 -13.03 0.88
CA LEU A 30 -3.33 -12.35 0.84
C LEU A 30 -3.23 -11.31 1.96
N LYS A 31 -4.29 -10.52 2.17
CA LYS A 31 -4.38 -9.57 3.29
C LYS A 31 -4.17 -10.30 4.63
N ALA A 32 -4.86 -11.41 4.84
CA ALA A 32 -4.77 -12.20 6.07
C ALA A 32 -3.35 -12.70 6.33
N THR A 33 -2.64 -13.16 5.29
CA THR A 33 -1.24 -13.60 5.41
C THR A 33 -0.29 -12.47 5.80
N MET A 34 -0.58 -11.23 5.39
CA MET A 34 0.22 -10.05 5.70
C MET A 34 -0.06 -9.46 7.09
N MET A 35 -1.22 -9.74 7.69
CA MET A 35 -1.60 -9.19 8.99
C MET A 35 -0.68 -9.70 10.12
N GLY A 36 -0.29 -8.80 11.01
CA GLY A 36 0.59 -9.11 12.14
C GLY A 36 2.07 -9.28 11.77
N LYS A 37 2.45 -9.10 10.51
CA LYS A 37 3.84 -9.12 10.04
C LYS A 37 4.42 -7.71 9.93
N LYS A 38 5.75 -7.63 9.85
CA LYS A 38 6.46 -6.37 9.58
C LYS A 38 6.19 -5.92 8.15
N ALA A 39 6.19 -4.62 7.91
CA ALA A 39 5.91 -4.04 6.58
C ALA A 39 6.73 -4.70 5.45
N ILE A 40 8.04 -4.88 5.64
CA ILE A 40 8.92 -5.52 4.64
C ILE A 40 8.61 -7.01 4.43
N GLU A 41 8.22 -7.73 5.48
CA GLU A 41 7.84 -9.14 5.37
C GLU A 41 6.51 -9.26 4.63
N SER A 42 5.53 -8.41 4.97
CA SER A 42 4.26 -8.33 4.28
C SER A 42 4.45 -7.98 2.80
N ALA A 43 5.37 -7.07 2.49
CA ALA A 43 5.69 -6.69 1.12
C ALA A 43 6.33 -7.82 0.32
N ARG A 44 7.25 -8.59 0.93
CA ARG A 44 7.85 -9.78 0.31
C ARG A 44 6.78 -10.81 -0.04
N ILE A 45 5.97 -11.17 0.94
CA ILE A 45 4.83 -12.08 0.76
C ILE A 45 3.90 -11.54 -0.33
N PHE A 46 3.58 -10.24 -0.32
CA PHE A 46 2.73 -9.64 -1.33
C PHE A 46 3.27 -9.85 -2.74
N VAL A 47 4.53 -9.50 -3.00
CA VAL A 47 5.11 -9.60 -4.34
C VAL A 47 5.33 -11.06 -4.77
N GLU A 48 5.64 -11.94 -3.83
CA GLU A 48 5.82 -13.38 -4.07
C GLU A 48 4.48 -14.07 -4.37
N GLU A 49 3.46 -13.90 -3.52
CA GLU A 49 2.15 -14.53 -3.66
C GLU A 49 1.39 -14.03 -4.89
N THR A 50 1.55 -12.75 -5.22
CA THR A 50 0.93 -12.17 -6.43
C THR A 50 1.72 -12.49 -7.69
N GLY A 51 2.96 -12.99 -7.55
CA GLY A 51 3.86 -13.33 -8.65
C GLY A 51 4.32 -12.10 -9.44
N ILE A 52 4.43 -10.94 -8.79
CA ILE A 52 4.97 -9.71 -9.37
C ILE A 52 6.41 -9.43 -8.92
N SER A 53 7.02 -10.31 -8.13
CA SER A 53 8.37 -10.17 -7.58
C SER A 53 9.45 -9.91 -8.64
N ASP A 54 9.27 -10.42 -9.87
CA ASP A 54 10.13 -10.12 -11.02
C ASP A 54 10.00 -8.69 -11.55
N SER A 55 8.86 -8.04 -11.32
CA SER A 55 8.55 -6.69 -11.81
C SER A 55 8.64 -5.63 -10.71
N LEU A 56 8.35 -6.00 -9.47
CA LEU A 56 8.30 -5.12 -8.32
C LEU A 56 8.94 -5.78 -7.11
N SER A 57 10.01 -5.17 -6.60
CA SER A 57 10.65 -5.62 -5.36
C SER A 57 9.83 -5.20 -4.13
N ALA A 58 9.95 -5.95 -3.04
CA ALA A 58 9.26 -5.66 -1.79
C ALA A 58 9.55 -4.23 -1.24
N GLU A 59 10.78 -3.75 -1.40
CA GLU A 59 11.17 -2.39 -1.00
C GLU A 59 10.46 -1.33 -1.85
N ASP A 60 10.45 -1.51 -3.17
CA ASP A 60 9.80 -0.60 -4.11
C ASP A 60 8.28 -0.59 -3.92
N PHE A 61 7.68 -1.76 -3.65
CA PHE A 61 6.29 -1.87 -3.25
C PHE A 61 5.98 -1.03 -2.00
N LEU A 62 6.84 -1.09 -0.97
CA LEU A 62 6.63 -0.28 0.24
C LEU A 62 6.70 1.21 -0.05
N VAL A 63 7.69 1.64 -0.84
CA VAL A 63 7.85 3.05 -1.25
C VAL A 63 6.62 3.50 -2.03
N GLN A 64 6.23 2.80 -3.10
CA GLN A 64 5.05 3.16 -3.90
C GLN A 64 3.77 3.17 -3.08
N ARG A 65 3.59 2.18 -2.21
CA ARG A 65 2.42 2.11 -1.33
C ARG A 65 2.39 3.31 -0.38
N GLU A 66 3.52 3.64 0.24
CA GLU A 66 3.62 4.77 1.16
C GLU A 66 3.40 6.11 0.44
N GLU A 67 3.98 6.31 -0.75
CA GLU A 67 3.74 7.50 -1.57
C GLU A 67 2.27 7.66 -1.97
N MET A 68 1.59 6.56 -2.35
CA MET A 68 0.17 6.62 -2.69
C MET A 68 -0.70 6.86 -1.47
N LEU A 69 -0.39 6.23 -0.34
CA LEU A 69 -1.04 6.53 0.93
C LEU A 69 -0.86 8.00 1.28
N GLN A 70 0.37 8.54 1.21
CA GLN A 70 0.64 9.96 1.44
C GLN A 70 -0.11 10.90 0.50
N LYS A 71 -0.60 10.44 -0.66
CA LYS A 71 -1.48 11.22 -1.54
C LYS A 71 -2.97 11.09 -1.17
N LEU A 72 -3.38 9.98 -0.57
CA LEU A 72 -4.76 9.72 -0.14
C LEU A 72 -5.05 10.31 1.25
N PHE A 73 -4.10 10.19 2.18
CA PHE A 73 -4.15 10.78 3.54
C PHE A 73 -4.39 12.30 3.61
N PRO A 74 -3.80 13.17 2.76
CA PRO A 74 -4.03 14.62 2.81
C PRO A 74 -5.48 15.02 2.51
N SER A 75 -6.29 14.10 1.96
CA SER A 75 -7.71 14.32 1.79
C SER A 75 -8.53 14.16 3.09
N SER A 76 -7.90 13.78 4.22
CA SER A 76 -8.56 13.47 5.51
C SER A 76 -8.17 14.42 6.67
N GLU A 77 -7.91 15.69 6.38
CA GLU A 77 -7.54 16.78 7.33
C GLU A 77 -6.01 16.96 7.58
N LEU A 78 -5.45 17.95 6.87
CA LEU A 78 -4.31 18.84 7.24
C LEU A 78 -2.91 18.22 7.51
N MET A 79 -1.93 18.59 6.67
CA MET A 79 -0.95 19.64 7.01
C MET A 79 -0.07 20.05 5.80
N PRO A 80 0.18 21.36 5.59
CA PRO A 80 1.14 21.87 4.61
C PRO A 80 2.56 21.73 5.19
N GLY A 81 3.36 20.80 4.68
CA GLY A 81 4.69 20.57 5.25
C GLY A 81 5.71 19.85 4.37
N ILE A 82 5.40 19.55 3.11
CA ILE A 82 6.39 19.02 2.16
C ILE A 82 6.35 19.88 0.89
N GLN A 83 6.61 21.16 1.09
CA GLN A 83 7.29 22.02 0.13
C GLN A 83 8.65 22.23 0.80
N ASP A 84 9.78 21.77 0.28
CA ASP A 84 10.38 22.26 -0.95
C ASP A 84 11.66 21.43 -1.22
N PHE A 85 11.86 20.95 -2.46
CA PHE A 85 13.19 20.63 -2.97
C PHE A 85 13.39 21.47 -4.23
N THR A 86 13.77 22.74 -4.08
CA THR A 86 14.46 23.52 -5.14
C THR A 86 15.49 24.46 -4.52
#